data_AF-A0A7Z9Q0F8-F1
#
_entry.id   AF-A0A7Z9Q0F8-F1
#
_cell.length_a   1.000
_cell.length_b   1.000
_cell.length_c   1.000
_cell.angle_alpha   90.00
_cell.angle_beta   90.00
_cell.angle_gamma   90.00
#
_symmetry.space_group_name_H-M   'P 1'
#
loop_
_entity.id
_entity.type
_entity.pdbx_description
1 polymer ?
#
loop_
_entity_poly.entity_id
_entity_poly.type
_entity_poly.pdbx_seq_one_letter_code
_entity_poly.pdbx_strand_id
1 'polypeptide(L)'
;MQYLLNGGLPPVVEGVWLLELELWDESGSVDPSDPLYILFAQGEGEDQLEDAIAWVQDNRIGSPCLADLNGDGSLDFFDVSAFLTAYNAQDLVADFNNDGQFNFFDVSVFLSAYTNGCP
;
A
#
# COMPACT_ATOMS: atom_id res chain seq x y z
N MET A 1 -9.25 -12.95 21.66
CA MET A 1 -8.06 -13.29 22.47
C MET A 1 -8.41 -14.25 23.63
N GLN A 2 -9.10 -15.37 23.34
CA GLN A 2 -9.55 -16.35 24.36
C GLN A 2 -9.17 -17.80 24.01
N TYR A 3 -8.39 -18.02 22.95
CA TYR A 3 -8.15 -19.35 22.37
C TYR A 3 -6.84 -20.03 22.81
N LEU A 4 -6.00 -19.39 23.63
CA LEU A 4 -4.64 -19.90 23.93
C LEU A 4 -4.51 -20.78 25.18
N LEU A 5 -5.58 -21.06 25.96
CA LEU A 5 -5.42 -21.69 27.29
C LEU A 5 -6.21 -22.99 27.56
N ASN A 6 -6.92 -23.59 26.59
CA ASN A 6 -7.58 -24.89 26.81
C ASN A 6 -7.24 -25.90 25.72
N GLY A 7 -6.63 -27.02 26.14
CA GLY A 7 -6.12 -28.13 25.32
C GLY A 7 -7.19 -29.01 24.67
N GLY A 8 -8.10 -28.38 23.94
CA GLY A 8 -9.07 -29.02 23.07
C GLY A 8 -9.38 -28.07 21.93
N LEU A 9 -8.38 -27.81 21.07
CA LEU A 9 -8.61 -27.02 19.86
C LEU A 9 -9.62 -27.79 18.99
N PRO A 10 -10.70 -27.16 18.49
CA PRO A 10 -11.39 -27.70 17.31
C PRO A 10 -10.35 -27.92 16.20
N PRO A 11 -10.61 -28.80 15.20
CA PRO A 11 -9.65 -29.03 14.13
C PRO A 11 -9.22 -27.67 13.58
N VAL A 12 -7.91 -27.50 13.48
CA VAL A 12 -7.31 -26.34 12.85
C VAL A 12 -7.98 -26.20 11.49
N VAL A 13 -8.72 -25.12 11.29
CA VAL A 13 -9.32 -24.85 10.00
C VAL A 13 -8.18 -24.39 9.12
N GLU A 14 -7.81 -25.25 8.16
CA GLU A 14 -6.82 -24.88 7.15
C GLU A 14 -7.40 -23.79 6.26
N GLY A 15 -6.55 -22.83 5.87
CA GLY A 15 -6.95 -21.76 4.98
C GLY A 15 -6.05 -20.54 5.07
N VAL A 16 -6.35 -19.59 4.19
CA VAL A 16 -5.82 -18.23 4.20
C VAL A 16 -6.90 -17.28 4.72
N TRP A 17 -6.52 -16.39 5.63
CA TRP A 17 -7.41 -15.43 6.26
C TRP A 17 -6.92 -14.00 6.05
N LEU A 18 -7.88 -13.11 5.82
CA LEU A 18 -7.67 -11.68 5.72
C LEU A 18 -8.27 -11.00 6.95
N LEU A 19 -7.46 -10.19 7.63
CA LEU A 19 -7.91 -9.25 8.64
C LEU A 19 -7.75 -7.83 8.10
N GLU A 20 -8.84 -7.07 8.13
CA GLU A 20 -8.90 -5.65 7.79
C GLU A 20 -9.05 -4.84 9.07
N LEU A 21 -8.18 -3.86 9.27
CA LEU A 21 -8.15 -3.01 10.46
C LEU A 21 -8.14 -1.55 10.03
N GLU A 22 -8.95 -0.73 10.67
CA GLU A 22 -8.94 0.72 10.52
C GLU A 22 -8.69 1.34 11.89
N LEU A 23 -7.90 2.40 11.97
CA LEU A 23 -7.76 3.21 13.17
C LEU A 23 -8.63 4.44 13.03
N TRP A 24 -9.45 4.73 14.04
CA TRP A 24 -10.31 5.90 14.04
C TRP A 24 -10.31 6.61 15.39
N ASP A 25 -10.71 7.87 15.36
CA ASP A 25 -10.91 8.72 16.55
C ASP A 25 -12.40 8.94 16.80
N GLU A 26 -12.86 8.72 18.04
CA GLU A 26 -14.26 8.96 18.42
C GLU A 26 -14.61 10.46 18.42
N SER A 27 -13.61 11.34 18.57
CA SER A 27 -13.86 12.78 18.59
C SER A 27 -14.02 13.40 17.19
N GLY A 28 -13.67 12.65 16.13
CA GLY A 28 -13.72 13.11 14.74
C GLY A 28 -12.74 14.24 14.44
N SER A 29 -11.70 14.39 15.28
CA SER A 29 -10.68 15.43 15.13
C SER A 29 -9.57 15.04 14.15
N VAL A 30 -9.51 13.75 13.82
CA VAL A 30 -8.57 13.14 12.87
C VAL A 30 -9.38 12.18 12.01
N ASP A 31 -9.11 12.20 10.70
CA ASP A 31 -9.73 11.25 9.78
C ASP A 31 -9.26 9.82 10.11
N PRO A 32 -10.09 8.79 9.83
CA PRO A 32 -9.65 7.41 9.96
C PRO A 32 -8.40 7.12 9.13
N SER A 33 -7.60 6.16 9.57
CA SER A 33 -6.47 5.68 8.78
C SER A 33 -6.95 4.98 7.52
N ASP A 34 -6.06 4.85 6.53
CA ASP A 34 -6.24 3.83 5.50
C ASP A 34 -6.34 2.43 6.15
N PRO A 35 -7.08 1.49 5.54
CA PRO A 35 -7.18 0.12 6.05
C PRO A 35 -5.83 -0.60 6.04
N LEU A 36 -5.48 -1.23 7.16
CA LEU A 36 -4.38 -2.17 7.27
C LEU A 36 -4.88 -3.59 7.03
N TYR A 37 -4.32 -4.25 6.01
CA TYR A 37 -4.61 -5.64 5.67
C TYR A 37 -3.52 -6.58 6.21
N ILE A 38 -3.91 -7.57 7.02
CA ILE A 38 -3.02 -8.62 7.51
C ILE A 38 -3.50 -9.95 6.93
N LEU A 39 -2.64 -10.59 6.14
CA LEU A 39 -2.86 -11.94 5.63
C LEU A 39 -2.09 -12.94 6.48
N PHE A 40 -2.75 -14.02 6.87
CA PHE A 40 -2.14 -15.12 7.60
C PHE A 40 -2.77 -16.43 7.16
N ALA A 41 -1.94 -17.47 7.07
CA ALA A 41 -2.33 -18.77 6.58
C ALA A 41 -1.99 -19.85 7.61
N GLN A 42 -2.79 -20.91 7.63
CA GLN A 42 -2.56 -22.08 8.44
C GLN A 42 -2.90 -23.34 7.64
N GLY A 43 -1.96 -24.30 7.58
CA GLY A 43 -2.17 -25.55 6.85
C GLY A 43 -2.13 -25.45 5.31
N GLU A 44 -2.07 -24.24 4.76
CA GLU A 44 -1.93 -23.97 3.33
C GLU A 44 -0.45 -23.75 2.93
N GLY A 45 -0.16 -23.90 1.65
CA GLY A 45 1.16 -23.61 1.08
C GLY A 45 1.44 -22.10 0.96
N GLU A 46 2.71 -21.75 0.75
CA GLU A 46 3.13 -20.35 0.53
C GLU A 46 2.47 -19.76 -0.74
N ASP A 47 2.30 -20.58 -1.79
CA ASP A 47 1.65 -20.18 -3.05
C ASP A 47 0.23 -19.60 -2.82
N GLN A 48 -0.58 -20.22 -1.96
CA GLN A 48 -1.93 -19.72 -1.66
C GLN A 48 -1.90 -18.38 -0.91
N LEU A 49 -0.88 -18.17 -0.08
CA LEU A 49 -0.69 -16.90 0.62
C LEU A 49 -0.26 -15.80 -0.38
N GLU A 50 0.62 -16.13 -1.33
CA GLU A 50 1.02 -15.20 -2.40
C GLU A 50 -0.16 -14.80 -3.29
N ASP A 51 -0.99 -15.76 -3.71
CA ASP A 51 -2.22 -15.50 -4.48
C ASP A 51 -3.17 -14.56 -3.71
N ALA A 52 -3.32 -14.76 -2.41
CA ALA A 52 -4.16 -13.92 -1.57
C ALA A 52 -3.59 -12.51 -1.41
N ILE A 53 -2.26 -12.37 -1.28
CA ILE A 53 -1.58 -11.07 -1.24
C ILE A 53 -1.85 -10.31 -2.54
N ALA A 54 -1.65 -10.95 -3.71
CA ALA A 54 -1.88 -10.34 -5.00
C ALA A 54 -3.35 -9.88 -5.14
N TRP A 55 -4.30 -10.73 -4.73
CA TRP A 55 -5.71 -10.36 -4.77
C TRP A 55 -6.03 -9.14 -3.89
N VAL A 56 -5.47 -9.05 -2.68
CA VAL A 56 -5.66 -7.89 -1.80
C VAL A 56 -5.03 -6.63 -2.42
N GLN A 57 -3.84 -6.73 -2.99
CA GLN A 57 -3.19 -5.62 -3.69
C GLN A 57 -4.05 -5.09 -4.85
N ASP A 58 -4.68 -5.98 -5.63
CA ASP A 58 -5.49 -5.58 -6.78
C ASP A 58 -6.90 -5.08 -6.43
N ASN A 59 -7.46 -5.51 -5.29
CA ASN A 59 -8.89 -5.31 -4.98
C ASN A 59 -9.17 -4.51 -3.71
N ARG A 60 -8.18 -4.27 -2.86
CA ARG A 60 -8.37 -3.71 -1.51
C ARG A 60 -7.42 -2.59 -1.19
N ILE A 61 -6.19 -2.67 -1.69
CA ILE A 61 -5.26 -1.56 -1.64
C ILE A 61 -5.52 -0.76 -2.92
N GLY A 62 -5.99 0.48 -2.79
CA GLY A 62 -6.00 1.39 -3.95
C GLY A 62 -4.60 1.40 -4.53
N SER A 63 -4.46 1.19 -5.85
CA SER A 63 -3.15 1.23 -6.51
C SER A 63 -2.39 2.44 -5.96
N PRO A 64 -1.22 2.26 -5.33
CA PRO A 64 -0.54 3.34 -4.65
C PRO A 64 -0.42 4.48 -5.64
N CYS A 65 -0.93 5.64 -5.27
CA CYS A 65 -0.85 6.79 -6.16
C CYS A 65 0.57 7.31 -6.11
N LEU A 66 1.44 6.67 -6.91
CA LEU A 66 2.86 6.97 -6.92
C LEU A 66 3.13 8.45 -7.25
N ALA A 67 2.20 9.09 -7.95
CA ALA A 67 2.29 10.49 -8.31
C ALA A 67 1.84 11.45 -7.18
N ASP A 68 1.14 10.99 -6.14
CA ASP A 68 0.78 11.79 -4.96
C ASP A 68 1.96 11.76 -3.98
N LEU A 69 2.86 12.72 -4.15
CA LEU A 69 4.14 12.77 -3.42
C LEU A 69 4.04 13.60 -2.13
N ASN A 70 3.01 14.43 -2.01
CA ASN A 70 2.75 15.16 -0.77
C ASN A 70 1.83 14.38 0.19
N GLY A 71 1.16 13.32 -0.30
CA GLY A 71 0.30 12.42 0.46
C GLY A 71 -1.02 13.05 0.88
N ASP A 72 -1.50 14.06 0.15
CA ASP A 72 -2.74 14.78 0.47
C ASP A 72 -3.99 14.22 -0.24
N GLY A 73 -3.82 13.17 -1.05
CA GLY A 73 -4.86 12.50 -1.79
C GLY A 73 -5.31 13.23 -3.06
N SER A 74 -4.67 14.35 -3.41
CA SER A 74 -5.03 15.19 -4.56
C SER A 74 -3.86 15.34 -5.52
N LEU A 75 -4.00 14.79 -6.74
CA LEU A 75 -3.01 15.04 -7.79
C LEU A 75 -3.11 16.46 -8.35
N ASP A 76 -2.18 17.31 -7.92
CA ASP A 76 -2.11 18.68 -8.39
C ASP A 76 -0.66 19.19 -8.57
N PHE A 77 -0.52 20.52 -8.67
CA PHE A 77 0.78 21.14 -8.87
C PHE A 77 1.77 20.88 -7.71
N PHE A 78 1.28 20.65 -6.49
CA PHE A 78 2.12 20.42 -5.32
C PHE A 78 2.89 19.11 -5.41
N ASP A 79 2.33 18.06 -6.03
CA ASP A 79 3.04 16.82 -6.32
C ASP A 79 4.15 16.99 -7.33
N VAL A 80 3.88 17.76 -8.39
CA VAL A 80 4.90 18.09 -9.38
C VAL A 80 6.03 18.89 -8.73
N SER A 81 5.69 19.83 -7.84
CA SER A 81 6.69 20.59 -7.08
C SER A 81 7.49 19.70 -6.12
N ALA A 82 6.84 18.72 -5.48
CA ALA A 82 7.50 17.74 -4.61
C ALA A 82 8.46 16.85 -5.42
N PHE A 83 8.01 16.32 -6.56
CA PHE A 83 8.84 15.56 -7.51
C PHE A 83 10.07 16.35 -7.94
N LEU A 84 9.90 17.59 -8.41
CA LEU A 84 11.01 18.43 -8.86
C LEU A 84 12.00 18.75 -7.72
N THR A 85 11.52 18.88 -6.49
CA THR A 85 12.38 19.09 -5.32
C THR A 85 13.21 17.84 -5.04
N ALA A 86 12.57 16.67 -5.00
CA ALA A 86 13.23 15.39 -4.81
C ALA A 86 14.22 15.05 -5.93
N TYR A 87 13.84 15.27 -7.18
CA TYR A 87 14.67 15.04 -8.37
C TYR A 87 15.94 15.89 -8.35
N ASN A 88 15.83 17.18 -8.00
CA ASN A 88 16.99 18.07 -7.86
C ASN A 88 17.90 17.68 -6.69
N ALA A 89 17.33 17.08 -5.64
CA ALA A 89 18.07 16.56 -4.50
C ALA A 89 18.65 15.15 -4.73
N GLN A 90 18.30 14.50 -5.85
CA GLN A 90 18.59 13.09 -6.14
C GLN A 90 18.11 12.16 -5.01
N ASP A 91 16.94 12.47 -4.45
CA ASP A 91 16.27 11.63 -3.46
C ASP A 91 15.67 10.41 -4.15
N LEU A 92 15.80 9.21 -3.54
CA LEU A 92 15.29 7.96 -4.07
C LEU A 92 13.78 7.98 -4.35
N VAL A 93 13.01 8.85 -3.71
CA VAL A 93 11.59 9.03 -4.02
C VAL A 93 11.35 9.56 -5.45
N ALA A 94 12.35 10.18 -6.09
CA ALA A 94 12.28 10.63 -7.49
C ALA A 94 12.80 9.59 -8.51
N ASP A 95 13.32 8.43 -8.06
CA ASP A 95 13.74 7.32 -8.91
C ASP A 95 12.52 6.43 -9.24
N PHE A 96 11.68 6.91 -10.15
CA PHE A 96 10.38 6.30 -10.43
C PHE A 96 10.48 4.99 -11.21
N ASN A 97 11.59 4.75 -11.92
CA ASN A 97 11.83 3.49 -12.60
C ASN A 97 12.73 2.52 -11.80
N ASN A 98 13.22 2.94 -10.63
CA ASN A 98 14.09 2.19 -9.72
C ASN A 98 15.40 1.70 -10.38
N ASP A 99 15.96 2.48 -11.31
CA ASP A 99 17.21 2.12 -12.01
C ASP A 99 18.47 2.77 -11.38
N GLY A 100 18.28 3.61 -10.35
CA GLY A 100 19.33 4.32 -9.64
C GLY A 100 19.89 5.53 -10.39
N GLN A 101 19.31 5.93 -11.52
CA GLN A 101 19.75 7.06 -12.34
C GLN A 101 18.63 8.09 -12.53
N PHE A 102 18.75 9.24 -11.87
CA PHE A 102 17.85 10.39 -12.03
C PHE A 102 17.96 11.02 -13.43
N ASN A 103 17.08 10.62 -14.34
CA ASN A 103 17.08 11.06 -15.72
C ASN A 103 15.66 11.25 -16.30
N PHE A 104 15.57 11.45 -17.61
CA PHE A 104 14.29 11.67 -18.29
C PHE A 104 13.30 10.51 -18.13
N PHE A 105 13.78 9.28 -17.95
CA PHE A 105 12.93 8.11 -17.77
C PHE A 105 12.11 8.20 -16.48
N ASP A 106 12.68 8.69 -15.38
CA ASP A 106 11.91 8.94 -14.14
C ASP A 106 10.79 9.94 -14.35
N VAL A 107 11.10 11.05 -15.03
CA VAL A 107 10.11 12.07 -15.38
C VAL A 107 9.00 11.47 -16.24
N SER A 108 9.34 10.60 -17.20
CA SER A 108 8.35 9.96 -18.06
C SER A 108 7.43 9.00 -17.30
N VAL A 109 7.96 8.27 -16.31
CA VAL A 109 7.18 7.36 -15.46
C VAL A 109 6.31 8.15 -14.50
N PHE A 110 6.84 9.20 -13.86
CA PHE A 110 6.06 10.12 -13.02
C PHE A 110 4.91 10.75 -13.81
N LEU A 111 5.16 11.27 -15.01
CA LEU A 111 4.10 11.86 -15.85
C LEU A 111 3.05 10.82 -16.26
N SER A 112 3.47 9.60 -16.59
CA SER A 112 2.53 8.51 -16.88
C SER A 112 1.64 8.24 -15.67
N ALA A 113 2.22 8.12 -14.47
CA ALA A 113 1.47 7.91 -13.22
C ALA A 113 0.51 9.09 -12.95
N TYR A 114 0.99 10.33 -13.05
CA TYR A 114 0.20 11.55 -12.85
C TYR A 114 -0.99 11.64 -13.83
N THR A 115 -0.78 11.30 -15.11
CA THR A 115 -1.86 11.35 -16.11
C THR A 115 -2.88 10.21 -16.00
N ASN A 116 -2.47 9.06 -15.46
CA ASN A 116 -3.36 7.94 -15.20
C ASN A 116 -4.22 8.17 -13.96
N GLY A 117 -3.85 9.13 -13.11
CA GLY A 117 -4.57 9.47 -11.88
C GLY A 117 -4.30 8.49 -10.74
N CYS A 118 -4.87 8.82 -9.57
CA CYS A 118 -5.05 7.86 -8.48
C CYS A 118 -6.40 7.14 -8.67
N PRO A 119 -6.51 5.83 -8.38
CA PRO A 119 -7.79 5.11 -8.38
C PRO A 119 -8.77 5.63 -7.33
#